data_AF-A0A356FUX7-F1
#
_entry.id   AF-A0A356FUX7-F1
#
_cell.length_a   1.000
_cell.length_b   1.000
_cell.length_c   1.000
_cell.angle_alpha   90.00
_cell.angle_beta   90.00
_cell.angle_gamma   90.00
#
_symmetry.space_group_name_H-M   'P 1'
#
loop_
_entity.id
_entity.type
_entity.pdbx_description
1 polymer ?
#
loop_
_entity_poly.entity_id
_entity_poly.type
_entity_poly.pdbx_seq_one_letter_code
_entity_poly.pdbx_strand_id
1 'polypeptide(L)'
;KTHLLEAVSPLYDQPSGKLYKTNGSFDGKGYENLASSGDYLEIQSEFEHFKALLPSVLPESFSDIIWEREEMQKAKAHFDNAKRKRATLSLPKDYMFYDDSL
;
A
#
# COMPACT_ATOMS: atom_id res chain seq x y z
N LYS A 1 -7.16 -14.41 10.35
CA LYS A 1 -6.39 -13.34 9.68
C LYS A 1 -4.91 -13.67 9.83
N THR A 2 -4.35 -14.43 8.89
CA THR A 2 -2.94 -14.87 8.90
C THR A 2 -2.08 -14.08 7.93
N HIS A 3 -2.69 -13.41 6.95
CA HIS A 3 -2.02 -12.64 5.90
C HIS A 3 -2.43 -11.16 5.94
N LEU A 4 -1.53 -10.29 5.48
CA LEU A 4 -1.70 -8.86 5.36
C LEU A 4 -1.16 -8.38 4.01
N LEU A 5 -1.97 -7.65 3.25
CA LEU A 5 -1.54 -6.92 2.07
C LEU A 5 -1.25 -5.48 2.47
N GLU A 6 -0.05 -5.00 2.16
CA GLU A 6 0.32 -3.61 2.38
C GLU A 6 -0.60 -2.68 1.57
N ALA A 7 -1.09 -1.63 2.23
CA ALA A 7 -1.86 -0.60 1.55
C ALA A 7 -0.89 0.36 0.85
N VAL A 8 -0.87 0.34 -0.47
CA VAL A 8 -0.09 1.30 -1.26
C VAL A 8 -1.01 2.30 -1.91
N SER A 9 -0.63 3.58 -1.83
CA SER A 9 -1.35 4.63 -2.52
C SER A 9 -1.14 4.50 -4.03
N PRO A 10 -2.20 4.33 -4.83
CA PRO A 10 -2.10 4.22 -6.28
C PRO A 10 -1.56 5.51 -6.93
N LEU A 11 -1.64 6.64 -6.22
CA LEU A 11 -1.20 7.96 -6.69
C LEU A 11 0.28 8.05 -7.08
N TYR A 12 1.13 7.15 -6.57
CA TYR A 12 2.58 7.23 -6.73
C TYR A 12 3.18 6.23 -7.72
N ASP A 13 2.35 5.64 -8.60
CA ASP A 13 2.75 4.60 -9.56
C ASP A 13 3.36 3.36 -8.87
N GLN A 14 2.89 3.06 -7.66
CA GLN A 14 3.24 1.87 -6.89
C GLN A 14 1.96 1.05 -6.71
N PRO A 15 1.50 0.32 -7.75
CA PRO A 15 0.15 -0.22 -7.79
C PRO A 15 -0.06 -1.44 -6.88
N SER A 16 1.02 -2.06 -6.41
CA SER A 16 0.97 -3.31 -5.65
C SER A 16 1.69 -3.18 -4.33
N GLY A 17 0.97 -3.42 -3.25
CA GLY A 17 1.56 -3.63 -1.93
C GLY A 17 2.21 -4.99 -1.80
N LYS A 18 3.16 -5.07 -0.88
CA LYS A 18 3.79 -6.33 -0.50
C LYS A 18 2.80 -7.17 0.31
N LEU A 19 2.86 -8.48 0.12
CA LEU A 19 2.01 -9.44 0.82
C LEU A 19 2.82 -10.14 1.91
N TYR A 20 2.26 -10.19 3.10
CA TYR A 20 2.92 -10.73 4.28
C TYR A 20 2.10 -11.82 4.95
N LYS A 21 2.79 -12.82 5.50
CA LYS A 21 2.26 -13.68 6.55
C LYS A 21 2.59 -13.08 7.90
N THR A 22 1.57 -12.83 8.71
CA THR A 22 1.64 -12.09 9.97
C THR A 22 2.22 -12.91 11.13
N ASN A 23 2.21 -14.24 11.01
CA ASN A 23 2.65 -15.19 12.04
C ASN A 23 2.07 -14.89 13.46
N GLY A 24 0.85 -14.33 13.51
CA GLY A 24 0.17 -13.99 14.77
C GLY A 24 0.63 -12.68 15.41
N SER A 25 1.54 -11.95 14.78
CA SER A 25 1.97 -10.63 15.25
C SER A 25 0.97 -9.53 14.86
N PHE A 26 0.78 -8.59 15.78
CA PHE A 26 -0.02 -7.37 15.59
C PHE A 26 0.86 -6.12 15.42
N ASP A 27 2.14 -6.17 15.82
CA ASP A 27 3.07 -5.05 15.75
C ASP A 27 3.98 -5.09 14.52
N GLY A 28 3.84 -6.13 13.69
CA GLY A 28 4.64 -6.33 12.48
C GLY A 28 5.84 -7.25 12.68
N LYS A 29 6.32 -7.46 13.91
CA LYS A 29 7.51 -8.26 14.16
C LYS A 29 7.26 -9.73 13.80
N GLY A 30 8.15 -10.31 13.01
CA GLY A 30 8.02 -11.69 12.54
C GLY A 30 7.11 -11.85 11.33
N TYR A 31 6.72 -10.75 10.66
CA TYR A 31 6.07 -10.83 9.36
C TYR A 31 7.05 -11.40 8.33
N GLU A 32 6.52 -12.25 7.46
CA GLU A 32 7.27 -12.90 6.40
C GLU A 32 6.74 -12.42 5.05
N ASN A 33 7.62 -11.84 4.21
CA ASN A 33 7.26 -11.42 2.86
C ASN A 33 7.03 -12.66 1.99
N LEU A 34 5.86 -12.75 1.38
CA LEU A 34 5.45 -13.90 0.58
C LEU A 34 5.84 -13.81 -0.89
N ALA A 35 6.60 -12.79 -1.33
CA ALA A 35 6.97 -12.58 -2.74
C ALA A 35 7.62 -13.81 -3.41
N SER A 36 8.31 -14.66 -2.65
CA SER A 36 8.93 -15.90 -3.15
C SER A 36 8.16 -17.18 -2.77
N SER A 37 6.98 -17.06 -2.16
CA SER A 37 6.15 -18.20 -1.78
C SER A 37 5.39 -18.77 -2.98
N GLY A 38 5.26 -20.10 -3.04
CA GLY A 38 4.46 -20.78 -4.07
C GLY A 38 2.96 -20.40 -4.01
N ASP A 39 2.48 -19.97 -2.85
CA ASP A 39 1.08 -19.63 -2.60
C ASP A 39 0.77 -18.15 -2.87
N TYR A 40 1.77 -17.36 -3.30
CA TYR A 40 1.64 -15.90 -3.48
C TYR A 40 0.47 -15.52 -4.39
N LEU A 41 0.35 -16.16 -5.54
CA LEU A 41 -0.68 -15.83 -6.55
C LEU A 41 -2.09 -16.15 -6.04
N GLU A 42 -2.25 -17.24 -5.30
CA GLU A 42 -3.54 -17.64 -4.73
C GLU A 42 -4.00 -16.60 -3.70
N ILE A 43 -3.13 -16.24 -2.76
CA ILE A 43 -3.45 -15.25 -1.72
C ILE A 43 -3.64 -13.87 -2.33
N GLN A 44 -2.81 -13.46 -3.30
CA GLN A 44 -2.97 -12.20 -4.02
C GLN A 44 -4.34 -12.13 -4.72
N SER A 45 -4.77 -13.22 -5.37
CA SER A 45 -6.07 -13.28 -6.04
C SER A 45 -7.24 -13.11 -5.06
N GLU A 46 -7.13 -13.67 -3.85
CA GLU A 46 -8.12 -13.49 -2.79
C GLU A 46 -8.22 -12.02 -2.35
N PHE A 47 -7.08 -11.33 -2.18
CA PHE A 47 -7.07 -9.91 -1.85
C PHE A 47 -7.64 -9.03 -2.97
N GLU A 48 -7.32 -9.31 -4.24
CA GLU A 48 -7.91 -8.58 -5.36
C GLU A 48 -9.43 -8.81 -5.47
N HIS A 49 -9.91 -10.01 -5.16
CA HIS A 49 -11.34 -10.29 -5.05
C HIS A 49 -11.99 -9.42 -3.96
N PHE A 50 -11.39 -9.32 -2.76
CA PHE A 50 -11.90 -8.45 -1.71
C PHE A 50 -11.87 -6.96 -2.08
N LYS A 51 -10.83 -6.50 -2.78
CA LYS A 51 -10.74 -5.12 -3.29
C LYS A 51 -11.86 -4.82 -4.29
N ALA A 52 -12.18 -5.77 -5.18
CA ALA A 52 -13.27 -5.60 -6.14
C ALA A 52 -14.66 -5.52 -5.47
N LEU A 53 -14.85 -6.21 -4.34
CA LEU A 53 -16.08 -6.14 -3.55
C LEU A 53 -16.22 -4.83 -2.75
N LEU A 54 -15.11 -4.13 -2.50
CA LEU A 54 -15.04 -2.91 -1.71
C LEU A 54 -14.46 -1.75 -2.57
N PRO A 55 -15.21 -1.28 -3.59
CA PRO A 55 -14.72 -0.25 -4.49
C PRO A 55 -14.42 1.04 -3.73
N SER A 56 -13.21 1.56 -3.93
CA SER A 56 -12.79 2.84 -3.37
C SER A 56 -13.46 4.00 -4.11
N VAL A 57 -13.74 5.08 -3.38
CA VAL A 57 -14.16 6.38 -3.95
C VAL A 57 -13.00 7.38 -4.02
N LEU A 58 -11.78 6.92 -3.70
CA LEU A 58 -10.58 7.75 -3.68
C LEU A 58 -9.94 7.81 -5.07
N PRO A 59 -9.28 8.92 -5.42
CA PRO A 59 -8.56 9.04 -6.68
C PRO A 59 -7.43 8.02 -6.78
N GLU A 60 -7.32 7.40 -7.95
CA GLU A 60 -6.27 6.42 -8.24
C GLU A 60 -5.00 7.06 -8.84
N SER A 61 -5.13 8.26 -9.39
CA SER A 61 -4.01 9.00 -9.98
C SER A 61 -4.15 10.51 -9.80
N PHE A 62 -3.07 11.25 -10.03
CA PHE A 62 -3.10 12.72 -10.08
C PHE A 62 -3.82 13.29 -11.31
N SER A 63 -4.19 12.46 -12.29
CA SER A 63 -4.97 12.89 -13.47
C SER A 63 -6.48 12.90 -13.21
N ASP A 64 -6.94 12.44 -12.04
CA ASP A 64 -8.36 12.47 -11.67
C ASP A 64 -8.87 13.91 -11.55
N ILE A 65 -10.03 14.20 -12.14
CA ILE A 65 -10.66 15.52 -12.11
C ILE A 65 -11.02 15.99 -10.70
N ILE A 66 -11.12 15.08 -9.72
CA ILE A 66 -11.35 15.44 -8.33
C ILE A 66 -10.28 16.40 -7.80
N TRP A 67 -9.04 16.33 -8.31
CA TRP A 67 -7.95 17.21 -7.93
C TRP A 67 -8.12 18.66 -8.40
N GLU A 68 -9.03 18.94 -9.32
CA GLU A 68 -9.35 20.30 -9.77
C GLU A 68 -10.39 20.99 -8.87
N ARG A 69 -11.02 20.26 -7.94
CA ARG A 69 -11.95 20.84 -6.98
C ARG A 69 -11.21 21.70 -5.96
N GLU A 70 -11.84 22.78 -5.52
CA GLU A 70 -11.23 23.74 -4.59
C GLU A 70 -10.87 23.07 -3.26
N GLU A 71 -11.74 22.21 -2.74
CA GLU A 71 -11.54 21.48 -1.50
C GLU A 71 -10.35 20.49 -1.56
N MET A 72 -9.95 20.07 -2.76
CA MET A 72 -8.87 19.11 -2.97
C MET A 72 -7.50 19.77 -3.18
N GLN A 73 -7.43 21.08 -3.39
CA GLN A 73 -6.17 21.78 -3.70
C GLN A 73 -5.11 21.61 -2.59
N LYS A 74 -5.53 21.64 -1.33
CA LYS A 74 -4.62 21.40 -0.19
C LYS A 74 -4.05 19.99 -0.19
N ALA A 75 -4.88 18.99 -0.51
CA ALA A 75 -4.45 17.60 -0.60
C ALA A 75 -3.54 17.39 -1.81
N LYS A 76 -3.89 17.98 -2.98
CA LYS A 76 -3.05 17.96 -4.19
C LYS A 76 -1.64 18.47 -3.89
N ALA A 77 -1.53 19.65 -3.27
CA ALA A 77 -0.23 20.23 -2.90
C ALA A 77 0.54 19.38 -1.87
N HIS A 78 -0.14 18.65 -0.99
CA HIS A 78 0.50 17.74 -0.04
C HIS A 78 1.11 16.54 -0.75
N PHE A 79 0.34 15.89 -1.62
CA PHE A 79 0.73 14.64 -2.27
C PHE A 79 1.66 14.86 -3.47
N ASP A 80 1.54 15.97 -4.19
CA ASP A 80 2.41 16.37 -5.32
C ASP A 80 3.81 16.88 -4.89
N ASN A 81 4.12 16.81 -3.59
CA ASN A 81 5.42 17.21 -3.08
C ASN A 81 6.43 16.05 -3.11
N ALA A 82 7.53 16.19 -3.85
CA ALA A 82 8.55 15.15 -3.98
C ALA A 82 9.22 14.71 -2.65
N LYS A 83 9.36 15.61 -1.67
CA LYS A 83 9.86 15.26 -0.33
C LYS A 83 8.83 14.42 0.43
N ARG A 84 7.54 14.76 0.30
CA ARG A 84 6.44 14.00 0.92
C ARG A 84 6.27 12.64 0.27
N LYS A 85 6.31 12.55 -1.07
CA LYS A 85 6.33 11.27 -1.80
C LYS A 85 7.38 10.31 -1.23
N ARG A 86 8.63 10.77 -1.08
CA ARG A 86 9.70 9.96 -0.49
C ARG A 86 9.41 9.51 0.95
N ALA A 87 8.85 10.39 1.77
CA ALA A 87 8.50 10.06 3.15
C ALA A 87 7.30 9.10 3.26
N THR A 88 6.32 9.22 2.36
CA THR A 88 5.14 8.34 2.31
C THR A 88 5.51 6.94 1.83
N LEU A 89 6.47 6.83 0.90
CA LEU A 89 6.95 5.54 0.37
C LEU A 89 8.04 4.90 1.24
N SER A 90 8.57 5.61 2.24
CA SER A 90 9.55 5.04 3.16
C SER A 90 8.87 4.35 4.32
N LEU A 91 9.32 3.14 4.66
CA LEU A 91 8.96 2.49 5.91
C LEU A 91 9.32 3.40 7.10
N PRO A 92 8.43 3.58 8.09
CA PRO A 92 8.80 4.28 9.31
C PRO A 92 9.93 3.55 10.03
N LYS A 93 10.78 4.28 10.75
CA LYS A 93 11.97 3.72 11.42
C LYS A 93 11.66 2.54 12.34
N ASP A 94 10.55 2.63 13.06
CA ASP A 94 10.13 1.59 14.01
C ASP A 94 9.76 0.28 13.32
N TYR A 95 9.53 0.33 12.01
CA TYR A 95 9.18 -0.79 11.14
C TYR A 95 10.34 -1.20 10.21
N MET A 96 11.54 -0.64 10.36
CA MET A 96 12.72 -1.05 9.57
C MET A 96 13.20 -2.48 9.87
N PHE A 97 12.62 -3.14 10.88
CA PHE A 97 12.82 -4.58 11.08
C PHE A 97 12.15 -5.42 9.98
N TYR A 98 11.25 -4.84 9.18
CA TYR A 98 10.76 -5.51 7.99
C TYR A 98 11.91 -5.72 7.02
N ASP A 99 12.08 -6.97 6.60
CA ASP A 99 13.06 -7.32 5.59
C ASP A 99 12.58 -6.82 4.23
N ASP A 100 13.18 -5.73 3.77
CA ASP A 100 12.98 -5.16 2.44
C ASP A 100 13.92 -5.78 1.38
N SER A 101 14.75 -6.78 1.73
CA SER A 101 15.83 -7.30 0.88
C SER A 101 15.40 -8.32 -0.19
N LEU A 102 14.12 -8.34 -0.57
CA LEU A 102 13.60 -9.11 -1.70
C LEU A 102 13.04 -8.20 -2.79
#